data_AF-A0A7X6BKT5-F1
#
_entry.id   AF-A0A7X6BKT5-F1
#
_cell.length_a   1.000
_cell.length_b   1.000
_cell.length_c   1.000
_cell.angle_alpha   90.00
_cell.angle_beta   90.00
_cell.angle_gamma   90.00
#
_symmetry.space_group_name_H-M   'P 1'
#
loop_
_entity.id
_entity.type
_entity.pdbx_description
1 polymer ?
#
loop_
_entity_poly.entity_id
_entity_poly.type
_entity_poly.pdbx_seq_one_letter_code
_entity_poly.pdbx_strand_id
1 'polypeptide(L)'
;MNNFVKNQKEVINQVEEVKVNVMDLIELKKKLAKARKDLTSLENKNMNPAVIEAQKKIVEELEVEVANHPEMKASEIKVKPDFITFEVVDGDTYQKTEVSKKLAFVENNRPIDSKKVGTFISIISDGKYEKAYPVIVIPAASLVEQGYTVKDIEGKPIPQEEVKDYFVVLDGQHRSIAFARINATGETRVIPNVRIKEKENVGEYLVDINRVGNWNTKDKITVAALVNKEDELLNVMAKRMEEGFNPSTLGLIYTKKKLSDKATSLALKGEEYTLPQGAEINIERGNKFITFCQMAGIEVKDITKRYFIEGFEGYSSATSEEKAFEALGKLGSLEDKAKKFKAVKSGNDFITLLKKASK
;
A
#
# COMPACT_ATOMS: atom_id res chain seq x y z
N MET A 1 -2.08 -50.36 27.57
CA MET A 1 -2.28 -48.91 27.31
C MET A 1 -1.45 -48.35 26.14
N ASN A 2 -0.51 -49.09 25.53
CA ASN A 2 0.37 -48.53 24.48
C ASN A 2 -0.14 -48.59 23.02
N ASN A 3 -1.14 -49.41 22.68
CA ASN A 3 -1.65 -49.47 21.30
C ASN A 3 -2.67 -48.36 20.97
N PHE A 4 -3.37 -47.82 21.96
CA PHE A 4 -4.35 -46.74 21.74
C PHE A 4 -3.67 -45.38 21.50
N VAL A 5 -2.54 -45.13 22.17
CA VAL A 5 -1.76 -43.88 22.02
C VAL A 5 -0.98 -43.86 20.70
N LYS A 6 -0.56 -45.03 20.19
CA LYS A 6 0.08 -45.15 18.87
C LYS A 6 -0.91 -44.88 17.73
N ASN A 7 -2.12 -45.45 17.81
CA ASN A 7 -3.19 -45.17 16.84
C ASN A 7 -3.66 -43.71 16.88
N GLN A 8 -3.72 -43.06 18.05
CA GLN A 8 -4.06 -41.63 18.10
C GLN A 8 -2.96 -40.76 17.47
N LYS A 9 -1.67 -41.07 17.64
CA LYS A 9 -0.58 -40.32 16.98
C LYS A 9 -0.52 -40.55 15.47
N GLU A 10 -0.79 -41.76 14.98
CA GLU A 10 -0.89 -42.02 13.53
C GLU A 10 -2.12 -41.34 12.91
N VAL A 11 -3.25 -41.30 13.62
CA VAL A 11 -4.45 -40.58 13.16
C VAL A 11 -4.24 -39.06 13.24
N ILE A 12 -3.54 -38.54 14.24
CA ILE A 12 -3.21 -37.10 14.32
C ILE A 12 -2.20 -36.71 13.24
N ASN A 13 -1.19 -37.55 12.94
CA ASN A 13 -0.28 -37.31 11.81
C ASN A 13 -1.01 -37.41 10.45
N GLN A 14 -1.98 -38.31 10.30
CA GLN A 14 -2.84 -38.34 9.10
C GLN A 14 -3.79 -37.13 9.03
N VAL A 15 -4.21 -36.57 10.16
CA VAL A 15 -5.02 -35.33 10.19
C VAL A 15 -4.16 -34.08 9.95
N GLU A 16 -2.86 -34.10 10.30
CA GLU A 16 -1.89 -33.04 9.93
C GLU A 16 -1.38 -33.16 8.48
N GLU A 17 -1.30 -34.38 7.92
CA GLU A 17 -1.05 -34.62 6.48
C GLU A 17 -2.30 -34.38 5.61
N VAL A 18 -3.49 -34.31 6.22
CA VAL A 18 -4.71 -33.75 5.62
C VAL A 18 -4.77 -32.23 5.92
N LYS A 19 -3.64 -31.53 5.73
CA LYS A 19 -3.75 -30.22 5.08
C LYS A 19 -4.33 -30.52 3.72
N VAL A 20 -5.63 -30.27 3.59
CA VAL A 20 -6.44 -30.37 2.37
C VAL A 20 -5.49 -30.22 1.19
N ASN A 21 -5.36 -31.27 0.38
CA ASN A 21 -4.63 -31.26 -0.87
C ASN A 21 -5.41 -30.35 -1.84
N VAL A 22 -5.51 -29.07 -1.49
CA VAL A 22 -5.99 -28.00 -2.33
C VAL A 22 -4.91 -27.93 -3.39
N MET A 23 -5.25 -28.49 -4.53
CA MET A 23 -4.40 -28.45 -5.69
C MET A 23 -4.09 -27.00 -6.01
N ASP A 24 -2.81 -26.70 -6.25
CA ASP A 24 -2.34 -25.35 -6.59
C ASP A 24 -3.26 -24.69 -7.64
N LEU A 25 -3.66 -23.43 -7.41
CA LEU A 25 -4.62 -22.73 -8.27
C LEU A 25 -4.18 -22.69 -9.75
N ILE A 26 -2.87 -22.62 -10.03
CA ILE A 26 -2.36 -22.62 -11.40
C ILE A 26 -2.60 -23.99 -12.04
N GLU A 27 -2.38 -25.08 -11.31
CA GLU A 27 -2.70 -26.43 -11.77
C GLU A 27 -4.21 -26.63 -11.97
N LEU A 28 -5.05 -26.18 -11.03
CA LEU A 28 -6.51 -26.21 -11.17
C LEU A 28 -6.98 -25.50 -12.44
N LYS A 29 -6.50 -24.27 -12.68
CA LYS A 29 -6.83 -23.51 -13.89
C LYS A 29 -6.34 -24.21 -15.17
N LYS A 30 -5.18 -24.86 -15.14
CA LYS A 30 -4.69 -25.66 -16.27
C LYS A 30 -5.60 -26.86 -16.54
N LYS A 31 -6.05 -27.57 -15.50
CA LYS A 31 -6.99 -28.70 -15.63
C LYS A 31 -8.33 -28.24 -16.17
N LEU A 32 -8.88 -27.13 -15.66
CA LEU A 32 -10.11 -26.53 -16.18
C LEU A 32 -9.98 -26.13 -17.65
N ALA A 33 -8.87 -25.49 -18.04
CA ALA A 33 -8.62 -25.09 -19.42
C ALA A 33 -8.54 -26.31 -20.37
N LYS A 34 -7.92 -27.41 -19.90
CA LYS A 34 -7.90 -28.68 -20.64
C LYS A 34 -9.29 -29.30 -20.75
N ALA A 35 -10.02 -29.40 -19.63
CA ALA A 35 -11.37 -29.97 -19.59
C ALA A 35 -12.35 -29.23 -20.52
N ARG A 36 -12.25 -27.91 -20.61
CA ARG A 36 -13.03 -27.08 -21.55
C ARG A 36 -12.66 -27.37 -23.01
N LYS A 37 -11.37 -27.49 -23.34
CA LYS A 37 -10.92 -27.88 -24.70
C LYS A 37 -11.42 -29.26 -25.09
N ASP A 38 -11.35 -30.21 -24.16
CA ASP A 38 -11.83 -31.58 -24.36
C ASP A 38 -13.35 -31.58 -24.60
N LEU A 39 -14.13 -30.82 -23.81
CA LEU A 39 -15.56 -30.63 -24.03
C LEU A 39 -15.86 -30.09 -25.44
N THR A 40 -15.21 -29.00 -25.86
CA THR A 40 -15.38 -28.44 -27.21
C THR A 40 -15.02 -29.46 -28.30
N SER A 41 -14.00 -30.30 -28.09
CA SER A 41 -13.65 -31.35 -29.04
C SER A 41 -14.71 -32.45 -29.13
N LEU A 42 -15.29 -32.86 -28.00
CA LEU A 42 -16.37 -33.86 -27.95
C LEU A 42 -17.64 -33.35 -28.64
N GLU A 43 -18.00 -32.09 -28.40
CA GLU A 43 -19.13 -31.41 -29.05
C GLU A 43 -18.92 -31.33 -30.57
N ASN A 44 -17.74 -30.88 -31.03
CA ASN A 44 -17.44 -30.77 -32.46
C ASN A 44 -17.42 -32.12 -33.19
N LYS A 45 -17.13 -33.22 -32.48
CA LYS A 45 -17.11 -34.59 -33.03
C LYS A 45 -18.48 -35.26 -32.97
N ASN A 46 -19.53 -34.60 -32.45
CA ASN A 46 -20.84 -35.20 -32.18
C ASN A 46 -20.72 -36.53 -31.43
N MET A 47 -19.88 -36.56 -30.38
CA MET A 47 -19.74 -37.74 -29.53
C MET A 47 -21.04 -38.05 -28.79
N ASN A 48 -21.12 -39.25 -28.19
CA ASN A 48 -22.30 -39.69 -27.44
C ASN A 48 -22.74 -38.61 -26.43
N PRO A 49 -24.02 -38.18 -26.42
CA PRO A 49 -24.54 -37.17 -25.50
C PRO A 49 -24.23 -37.44 -24.03
N ALA A 50 -24.24 -38.70 -23.58
CA ALA A 50 -23.90 -39.06 -22.20
C ALA A 50 -22.44 -38.75 -21.85
N VAL A 51 -21.52 -38.85 -22.82
CA VAL A 51 -20.09 -38.53 -22.64
C VAL A 51 -19.89 -37.01 -22.58
N ILE A 52 -20.61 -36.26 -23.41
CA ILE A 52 -20.60 -34.79 -23.37
C ILE A 52 -21.12 -34.28 -22.03
N GLU A 53 -22.23 -34.84 -21.54
CA GLU A 53 -22.81 -34.45 -20.25
C GLU A 53 -21.88 -34.76 -19.07
N ALA A 54 -21.25 -35.93 -19.06
CA ALA A 54 -20.24 -36.27 -18.06
C ALA A 54 -19.07 -35.27 -18.07
N GLN A 55 -18.61 -34.86 -19.26
CA GLN A 55 -17.54 -33.88 -19.39
C GLN A 55 -17.97 -32.47 -18.95
N LYS A 56 -19.23 -32.05 -19.20
CA LYS A 56 -19.77 -30.79 -18.70
C LYS A 56 -19.75 -30.73 -17.19
N LYS A 57 -20.17 -31.81 -16.53
CA LYS A 57 -20.13 -31.91 -15.07
C LYS A 57 -18.71 -31.75 -14.51
N ILE A 58 -17.70 -32.35 -15.15
CA ILE A 58 -16.29 -32.17 -14.77
C ILE A 58 -15.87 -30.70 -14.90
N VAL A 59 -16.29 -30.01 -15.97
CA VAL A 59 -16.01 -28.58 -16.16
C VAL A 59 -16.67 -27.76 -15.04
N GLU A 60 -17.94 -28.01 -14.72
CA GLU A 60 -18.67 -27.31 -13.65
C GLU A 60 -18.02 -27.53 -12.27
N GLU A 61 -17.64 -28.77 -11.93
CA GLU A 61 -16.94 -29.09 -10.69
C GLU A 61 -15.61 -28.31 -10.58
N LEU A 62 -14.81 -28.29 -11.65
CA LEU A 62 -13.56 -27.54 -11.70
C LEU A 62 -13.76 -26.01 -11.64
N GLU A 63 -14.85 -25.49 -12.21
CA GLU A 63 -15.20 -24.06 -12.11
C GLU A 63 -15.53 -23.67 -10.67
N VAL A 64 -16.28 -24.51 -9.97
CA VAL A 64 -16.62 -24.33 -8.55
C VAL A 64 -15.37 -24.41 -7.67
N GLU A 65 -14.48 -25.36 -7.92
CA GLU A 65 -13.20 -25.47 -7.20
C GLU A 65 -12.32 -24.24 -7.39
N VAL A 66 -12.17 -23.77 -8.64
CA VAL A 66 -11.39 -22.55 -8.95
C VAL A 66 -12.02 -21.32 -8.27
N ALA A 67 -13.34 -21.15 -8.33
CA ALA A 67 -14.02 -20.01 -7.75
C ALA A 67 -13.91 -19.97 -6.21
N ASN A 68 -13.88 -21.13 -5.56
CA ASN A 68 -13.79 -21.27 -4.11
C ASN A 68 -12.36 -21.35 -3.58
N HIS A 69 -11.35 -21.35 -4.45
CA HIS A 69 -9.96 -21.45 -4.04
C HIS A 69 -9.54 -20.28 -3.13
N PRO A 70 -8.81 -20.52 -2.01
CA PRO A 70 -8.41 -19.46 -1.07
C PRO A 70 -7.71 -18.25 -1.71
N GLU A 71 -6.80 -18.49 -2.68
CA GLU A 71 -6.12 -17.42 -3.44
C GLU A 71 -7.07 -16.40 -4.11
N MET A 72 -8.32 -16.78 -4.44
CA MET A 72 -9.29 -15.84 -5.04
C MET A 72 -9.62 -14.68 -4.11
N LYS A 73 -9.41 -14.84 -2.80
CA LYS A 73 -9.64 -13.80 -1.77
C LYS A 73 -8.37 -13.01 -1.43
N ALA A 74 -7.22 -13.34 -2.02
CA ALA A 74 -5.93 -12.74 -1.65
C ALA A 74 -5.91 -11.21 -1.80
N SER A 75 -6.65 -10.65 -2.75
CA SER A 75 -6.70 -9.20 -2.99
C SER A 75 -7.30 -8.40 -1.82
N GLU A 76 -8.13 -9.04 -0.99
CA GLU A 76 -8.84 -8.43 0.16
C GLU A 76 -8.06 -8.59 1.47
N ILE A 77 -7.05 -9.45 1.50
CA ILE A 77 -6.30 -9.76 2.72
C ILE A 77 -5.41 -8.58 3.12
N LYS A 78 -5.58 -8.17 4.39
CA LYS A 78 -4.60 -7.34 5.10
C LYS A 78 -3.57 -8.24 5.75
N VAL A 79 -2.34 -8.20 5.23
CA VAL A 79 -1.24 -9.08 5.67
C VAL A 79 -0.61 -8.52 6.95
N LYS A 80 -0.25 -9.39 7.88
CA LYS A 80 0.56 -9.08 9.06
C LYS A 80 2.05 -9.32 8.76
N PRO A 81 3.00 -8.70 9.49
CA PRO A 81 4.41 -8.97 9.29
C PRO A 81 4.71 -10.43 9.62
N ASP A 82 5.01 -11.22 8.58
CA ASP A 82 5.30 -12.65 8.71
C ASP A 82 6.39 -13.05 7.70
N PHE A 83 7.00 -14.20 7.94
CA PHE A 83 8.08 -14.73 7.12
C PHE A 83 7.55 -15.15 5.75
N ILE A 84 8.26 -14.70 4.71
CA ILE A 84 8.09 -15.15 3.35
C ILE A 84 9.45 -15.58 2.80
N THR A 85 9.43 -16.59 1.93
CA THR A 85 10.64 -17.12 1.30
C THR A 85 10.98 -16.33 0.04
N PHE A 86 12.24 -15.91 -0.05
CA PHE A 86 12.85 -15.21 -1.18
C PHE A 86 13.85 -16.15 -1.86
N GLU A 87 13.76 -16.29 -3.18
CA GLU A 87 14.83 -16.88 -4.00
C GLU A 87 15.86 -15.80 -4.28
N VAL A 88 16.87 -15.69 -3.42
CA VAL A 88 17.98 -14.75 -3.56
C VAL A 88 18.94 -15.24 -4.63
N VAL A 89 19.25 -14.38 -5.59
CA VAL A 89 20.15 -14.65 -6.70
C VAL A 89 21.41 -13.80 -6.56
N ASP A 90 22.54 -14.47 -6.38
CA ASP A 90 23.84 -13.82 -6.29
C ASP A 90 24.18 -13.06 -7.57
N GLY A 91 24.71 -11.84 -7.41
CA GLY A 91 25.02 -10.90 -8.49
C GLY A 91 25.98 -11.46 -9.53
N ASP A 92 27.04 -12.13 -9.04
CA ASP A 92 28.21 -12.47 -9.82
C ASP A 92 28.18 -13.94 -10.27
N THR A 93 27.72 -14.82 -9.39
CA THR A 93 27.72 -16.27 -9.60
C THR A 93 26.38 -16.81 -10.11
N TYR A 94 25.31 -16.00 -10.06
CA TYR A 94 23.93 -16.41 -10.36
C TYR A 94 23.42 -17.60 -9.51
N GLN A 95 24.11 -17.93 -8.42
CA GLN A 95 23.65 -18.96 -7.49
C GLN A 95 22.36 -18.53 -6.81
N LYS A 96 21.46 -19.50 -6.63
CA LYS A 96 20.14 -19.31 -6.03
C LYS A 96 20.12 -19.89 -4.63
N THR A 97 19.66 -19.09 -3.67
CA THR A 97 19.48 -19.52 -2.28
C THR A 97 18.09 -19.10 -1.80
N GLU A 98 17.45 -19.95 -1.02
CA GLU A 98 16.18 -19.59 -0.38
C GLU A 98 16.45 -18.98 0.99
N VAL A 99 15.92 -17.79 1.21
CA VAL A 99 16.05 -17.06 2.47
C VAL A 99 14.67 -16.66 2.95
N SER A 100 14.33 -16.96 4.21
CA SER A 100 13.08 -16.52 4.82
C SER A 100 13.30 -15.23 5.61
N LYS A 101 12.56 -14.18 5.25
CA LYS A 101 12.56 -12.88 5.94
C LYS A 101 11.14 -12.32 5.99
N LYS A 102 10.91 -11.37 6.89
CA LYS A 102 9.73 -10.51 6.89
C LYS A 102 9.93 -9.34 5.92
N LEU A 103 8.83 -8.80 5.40
CA LEU A 103 8.86 -7.64 4.51
C LEU A 103 8.86 -6.32 5.30
N ALA A 104 9.66 -5.37 4.84
CA ALA A 104 9.73 -4.02 5.40
C ALA A 104 9.89 -2.97 4.29
N PHE A 105 9.68 -1.71 4.66
CA PHE A 105 9.85 -0.55 3.79
C PHE A 105 10.57 0.56 4.55
N VAL A 106 11.36 1.37 3.84
CA VAL A 106 11.88 2.62 4.41
C VAL A 106 10.70 3.55 4.66
N GLU A 107 10.73 4.30 5.76
CA GLU A 107 9.82 5.41 5.96
C GLU A 107 9.88 6.35 4.75
N ASN A 108 8.73 6.85 4.31
CA ASN A 108 8.63 7.69 3.12
C ASN A 108 9.08 7.01 1.80
N ASN A 109 9.07 5.67 1.72
CA ASN A 109 9.11 4.99 0.43
C ASN A 109 7.81 5.24 -0.37
N ARG A 110 7.81 4.89 -1.66
CA ARG A 110 6.66 5.03 -2.54
C ARG A 110 5.42 4.34 -1.94
N PRO A 111 4.24 5.00 -1.92
CA PRO A 111 3.00 4.37 -1.47
C PRO A 111 2.64 3.10 -2.25
N ILE A 112 2.04 2.12 -1.56
CA ILE A 112 1.54 0.88 -2.18
C ILE A 112 0.15 1.12 -2.78
N ASP A 113 0.01 0.89 -4.08
CA ASP A 113 -1.27 0.95 -4.79
C ASP A 113 -1.97 -0.41 -4.76
N SER A 114 -3.12 -0.48 -4.08
CA SER A 114 -3.90 -1.72 -3.93
C SER A 114 -4.41 -2.27 -5.27
N LYS A 115 -4.69 -1.42 -6.28
CA LYS A 115 -5.12 -1.89 -7.60
C LYS A 115 -3.97 -2.60 -8.31
N LYS A 116 -2.76 -2.03 -8.24
CA LYS A 116 -1.55 -2.66 -8.81
C LYS A 116 -1.23 -3.98 -8.13
N VAL A 117 -1.37 -4.06 -6.80
CA VAL A 117 -1.22 -5.31 -6.06
C VAL A 117 -2.22 -6.35 -6.57
N GLY A 118 -3.51 -5.99 -6.74
CA GLY A 118 -4.53 -6.89 -7.29
C GLY A 118 -4.18 -7.42 -8.69
N THR A 119 -3.64 -6.56 -9.57
CA THR A 119 -3.14 -6.98 -10.89
C THR A 119 -2.01 -8.01 -10.76
N PHE A 120 -1.03 -7.80 -9.88
CA PHE A 120 0.05 -8.76 -9.67
C PHE A 120 -0.44 -10.08 -9.08
N ILE A 121 -1.40 -10.06 -8.15
CA ILE A 121 -2.03 -11.29 -7.63
C ILE A 121 -2.63 -12.09 -8.80
N SER A 122 -3.41 -11.45 -9.67
CA SER A 122 -4.00 -12.12 -10.83
C SER A 122 -2.94 -12.72 -11.76
N ILE A 123 -1.85 -12.00 -12.04
CA ILE A 123 -0.77 -12.47 -12.91
C ILE A 123 -0.04 -13.68 -12.29
N ILE A 124 0.21 -13.65 -10.98
CA ILE A 124 0.85 -14.74 -10.23
C ILE A 124 -0.05 -15.97 -10.22
N SER A 125 -1.32 -15.82 -9.81
CA SER A 125 -2.31 -16.91 -9.74
C SER A 125 -2.76 -17.43 -11.12
N ASP A 126 -2.41 -16.75 -12.21
CA ASP A 126 -2.56 -17.24 -13.59
C ASP A 126 -1.31 -17.99 -14.10
N GLY A 127 -0.23 -18.02 -13.32
CA GLY A 127 1.06 -18.57 -13.73
C GLY A 127 1.75 -17.77 -14.85
N LYS A 128 1.39 -16.50 -15.03
CA LYS A 128 1.92 -15.59 -16.07
C LYS A 128 2.96 -14.62 -15.54
N TYR A 129 3.35 -14.73 -14.27
CA TYR A 129 4.36 -13.86 -13.67
C TYR A 129 5.73 -14.09 -14.29
N GLU A 130 6.31 -13.05 -14.88
CA GLU A 130 7.65 -13.08 -15.46
C GLU A 130 8.71 -13.04 -14.34
N LYS A 131 9.37 -14.19 -14.12
CA LYS A 131 10.37 -14.37 -13.06
C LYS A 131 11.70 -13.67 -13.37
N ALA A 132 11.93 -13.23 -14.61
CA ALA A 132 13.14 -12.50 -14.99
C ALA A 132 13.22 -11.07 -14.41
N TYR A 133 12.10 -10.47 -13.99
CA TYR A 133 12.11 -9.15 -13.35
C TYR A 133 12.51 -9.25 -11.87
N PRO A 134 13.60 -8.60 -11.44
CA PRO A 134 14.08 -8.76 -10.08
C PRO A 134 13.22 -8.01 -9.05
N VAL A 135 13.26 -8.49 -7.82
CA VAL A 135 12.89 -7.72 -6.62
C VAL A 135 14.18 -7.31 -5.94
N ILE A 136 14.37 -6.02 -5.70
CA ILE A 136 15.59 -5.51 -5.08
C ILE A 136 15.34 -5.26 -3.60
N VAL A 137 16.18 -5.83 -2.75
CA VAL A 137 16.07 -5.71 -1.30
C VAL A 137 17.40 -5.30 -0.66
N ILE A 138 17.32 -4.82 0.57
CA ILE A 138 18.47 -4.58 1.45
C ILE A 138 18.14 -5.09 2.87
N PRO A 139 19.10 -5.66 3.63
CA PRO A 139 18.86 -6.02 5.02
C PRO A 139 18.44 -4.80 5.84
N ALA A 140 17.38 -4.91 6.64
CA ALA A 140 16.89 -3.76 7.41
C ALA A 140 17.92 -3.26 8.44
N ALA A 141 18.72 -4.15 9.02
CA ALA A 141 19.81 -3.79 9.93
C ALA A 141 20.79 -2.78 9.29
N SER A 142 21.16 -2.96 8.01
CA SER A 142 22.07 -2.07 7.29
C SER A 142 21.49 -0.66 7.15
N LEU A 143 20.18 -0.53 6.95
CA LEU A 143 19.53 0.77 6.84
C LEU A 143 19.40 1.49 8.18
N VAL A 144 19.11 0.75 9.24
CA VAL A 144 19.03 1.31 10.59
C VAL A 144 20.40 1.82 11.05
N GLU A 145 21.48 1.11 10.73
CA GLU A 145 22.86 1.58 10.95
C GLU A 145 23.18 2.89 10.20
N GLN A 146 22.58 3.08 9.02
CA GLN A 146 22.68 4.32 8.23
C GLN A 146 21.71 5.43 8.70
N GLY A 147 20.99 5.23 9.81
CA GLY A 147 20.06 6.23 10.37
C GLY A 147 18.77 6.39 9.57
N TYR A 148 18.32 5.36 8.85
CA TYR A 148 16.98 5.32 8.26
C TYR A 148 15.96 4.69 9.20
N THR A 149 14.77 5.29 9.27
CA THR A 149 13.60 4.66 9.89
C THR A 149 13.06 3.59 8.95
N VAL A 150 12.92 2.36 9.45
CA VAL A 150 12.31 1.24 8.72
C VAL A 150 10.98 0.87 9.38
N LYS A 151 9.95 0.71 8.55
CA LYS A 151 8.60 0.31 8.96
C LYS A 151 8.27 -1.09 8.42
N ASP A 152 7.53 -1.87 9.19
CA ASP A 152 6.95 -3.13 8.74
C ASP A 152 5.83 -2.90 7.70
N ILE A 153 5.22 -3.98 7.20
CA ILE A 153 4.13 -3.88 6.22
C ILE A 153 2.83 -3.27 6.78
N GLU A 154 2.69 -3.16 8.10
CA GLU A 154 1.58 -2.45 8.76
C GLU A 154 1.88 -0.96 8.98
N GLY A 155 3.10 -0.52 8.64
CA GLY A 155 3.56 0.87 8.81
C GLY A 155 4.11 1.17 10.21
N LYS A 156 4.38 0.15 11.04
CA LYS A 156 4.94 0.33 12.38
C LYS A 156 6.46 0.30 12.34
N PRO A 157 7.16 1.17 13.11
CA PRO A 157 8.61 1.09 13.26
C PRO A 157 9.06 -0.29 13.75
N ILE A 158 10.15 -0.81 13.19
CA ILE A 158 10.68 -2.14 13.55
C ILE A 158 11.64 -2.01 14.74
N PRO A 159 11.48 -2.80 15.82
CA PRO A 159 12.42 -2.82 16.94
C PRO A 159 13.83 -3.27 16.54
N GLN A 160 14.85 -2.78 17.25
CA GLN A 160 16.26 -3.05 16.93
C GLN A 160 16.65 -4.54 17.11
N GLU A 161 15.94 -5.25 17.98
CA GLU A 161 16.10 -6.68 18.18
C GLU A 161 15.54 -7.52 17.03
N GLU A 162 14.56 -7.00 16.27
CA GLU A 162 13.90 -7.71 15.19
C GLU A 162 14.41 -7.36 13.79
N VAL A 163 15.15 -6.25 13.60
CA VAL A 163 15.56 -5.79 12.26
C VAL A 163 16.34 -6.82 11.44
N LYS A 164 17.01 -7.78 12.07
CA LYS A 164 17.71 -8.86 11.35
C LYS A 164 16.75 -9.79 10.61
N ASP A 165 15.49 -9.86 11.02
CA ASP A 165 14.48 -10.72 10.40
C ASP A 165 13.86 -10.11 9.15
N TYR A 166 14.16 -8.84 8.83
CA TYR A 166 13.51 -8.12 7.75
C TYR A 166 14.41 -7.85 6.55
N PHE A 167 13.81 -7.98 5.38
CA PHE A 167 14.28 -7.33 4.16
C PHE A 167 13.45 -6.09 3.86
N VAL A 168 14.15 -4.99 3.59
CA VAL A 168 13.54 -3.77 3.08
C VAL A 168 13.48 -3.85 1.56
N VAL A 169 12.27 -3.74 1.01
CA VAL A 169 12.08 -3.78 -0.45
C VAL A 169 12.33 -2.39 -1.03
N LEU A 170 13.32 -2.29 -1.92
CA LEU A 170 13.70 -1.08 -2.64
C LEU A 170 12.99 -1.00 -4.00
N ASP A 171 12.92 -2.12 -4.72
CA ASP A 171 12.07 -2.26 -5.93
C ASP A 171 11.26 -3.56 -5.86
N GLY A 172 10.05 -3.51 -6.39
CA GLY A 172 9.12 -4.64 -6.39
C GLY A 172 8.18 -4.67 -5.19
N GLN A 173 7.92 -3.53 -4.55
CA GLN A 173 7.00 -3.45 -3.39
C GLN A 173 5.60 -4.03 -3.68
N HIS A 174 5.01 -3.71 -4.84
CA HIS A 174 3.68 -4.21 -5.22
C HIS A 174 3.70 -5.73 -5.47
N ARG A 175 4.80 -6.23 -6.05
CA ARG A 175 5.01 -7.66 -6.33
C ARG A 175 5.16 -8.41 -5.01
N SER A 176 6.01 -7.91 -4.11
CA SER A 176 6.27 -8.51 -2.80
C SER A 176 5.00 -8.59 -1.94
N ILE A 177 4.19 -7.53 -1.91
CA ILE A 177 2.90 -7.54 -1.20
C ILE A 177 1.89 -8.50 -1.85
N ALA A 178 1.88 -8.63 -3.18
CA ALA A 178 1.03 -9.61 -3.86
C ALA A 178 1.39 -11.04 -3.44
N PHE A 179 2.68 -11.39 -3.42
CA PHE A 179 3.15 -12.68 -2.91
C PHE A 179 2.78 -12.89 -1.44
N ALA A 180 2.98 -11.88 -0.59
CA ALA A 180 2.63 -11.98 0.83
C ALA A 180 1.13 -12.17 1.06
N ARG A 181 0.27 -11.52 0.26
CA ARG A 181 -1.19 -11.70 0.30
C ARG A 181 -1.62 -13.09 -0.14
N ILE A 182 -0.98 -13.64 -1.17
CA ILE A 182 -1.21 -15.02 -1.61
C ILE A 182 -0.80 -15.98 -0.49
N ASN A 183 0.38 -15.79 0.11
CA ASN A 183 0.84 -16.70 1.17
C ASN A 183 -0.05 -16.66 2.42
N ALA A 184 -0.63 -15.51 2.73
CA ALA A 184 -1.59 -15.37 3.81
C ALA A 184 -2.91 -16.16 3.61
N THR A 185 -3.14 -16.72 2.41
CA THR A 185 -4.27 -17.64 2.16
C THR A 185 -3.98 -19.09 2.59
N GLY A 186 -2.76 -19.38 3.03
CA GLY A 186 -2.27 -20.73 3.35
C GLY A 186 -1.41 -21.35 2.25
N GLU A 187 -1.35 -20.72 1.07
CA GLU A 187 -0.46 -21.10 -0.02
C GLU A 187 0.99 -20.73 0.28
N THR A 188 1.94 -21.42 -0.35
CA THR A 188 3.37 -21.06 -0.25
C THR A 188 3.92 -20.71 -1.61
N ARG A 189 4.10 -19.41 -1.86
CA ARG A 189 4.80 -18.88 -3.02
C ARG A 189 6.13 -18.28 -2.59
N VAL A 190 7.20 -18.66 -3.30
CA VAL A 190 8.53 -18.05 -3.18
C VAL A 190 8.58 -16.80 -4.05
N ILE A 191 9.11 -15.69 -3.52
CA ILE A 191 9.39 -14.48 -4.31
C ILE A 191 10.63 -14.76 -5.16
N PRO A 192 10.53 -14.84 -6.50
CA PRO A 192 11.64 -15.24 -7.36
C PRO A 192 12.62 -14.09 -7.64
N ASN A 193 13.85 -14.42 -8.04
CA ASN A 193 14.84 -13.47 -8.58
C ASN A 193 15.06 -12.22 -7.69
N VAL A 194 15.34 -12.47 -6.41
CA VAL A 194 15.58 -11.41 -5.43
C VAL A 194 17.04 -11.05 -5.43
N ARG A 195 17.37 -9.76 -5.53
CA ARG A 195 18.76 -9.27 -5.50
C ARG A 195 18.97 -8.45 -4.24
N ILE A 196 19.98 -8.82 -3.46
CA ILE A 196 20.40 -8.06 -2.28
C ILE A 196 21.34 -6.95 -2.76
N LYS A 197 21.09 -5.71 -2.31
CA LYS A 197 21.96 -4.57 -2.55
C LYS A 197 22.63 -4.12 -1.26
N GLU A 198 23.90 -3.77 -1.40
CA GLU A 198 24.65 -2.96 -0.44
C GLU A 198 24.77 -1.56 -1.05
N LYS A 199 24.20 -0.54 -0.40
CA LYS A 199 24.23 0.85 -0.88
C LYS A 199 24.30 1.81 0.29
N GLU A 200 25.03 2.91 0.08
CA GLU A 200 25.22 4.00 1.05
C GLU A 200 24.11 5.06 0.99
N ASN A 201 23.52 5.32 -0.18
CA ASN A 201 22.41 6.28 -0.33
C ASN A 201 21.19 5.63 -0.97
N VAL A 202 20.19 5.36 -0.13
CA VAL A 202 18.94 4.67 -0.53
C VAL A 202 17.95 5.61 -1.18
N GLY A 203 17.93 6.89 -0.78
CA GLY A 203 17.04 7.90 -1.36
C GLY A 203 17.33 8.11 -2.84
N GLU A 204 18.59 8.37 -3.19
CA GLU A 204 19.04 8.51 -4.58
C GLU A 204 18.74 7.26 -5.41
N TYR A 205 18.97 6.07 -4.83
CA TYR A 205 18.65 4.82 -5.51
C TYR A 205 17.16 4.67 -5.82
N LEU A 206 16.29 4.97 -4.86
CA LEU A 206 14.83 4.92 -5.06
C LEU A 206 14.38 5.88 -6.16
N VAL A 207 15.05 7.00 -6.34
CA VAL A 207 14.79 7.95 -7.44
C VAL A 207 15.27 7.36 -8.76
N ASP A 208 16.50 6.84 -8.82
CA ASP A 208 17.14 6.32 -10.03
C ASP A 208 16.42 5.11 -10.64
N ILE A 209 16.06 4.12 -9.83
CA ILE A 209 15.37 2.91 -10.32
C ILE A 209 13.99 3.21 -10.91
N ASN A 210 13.38 4.30 -10.44
CA ASN A 210 12.04 4.70 -10.82
C ASN A 210 12.04 5.84 -11.87
N ARG A 211 13.20 6.17 -12.46
CA ARG A 211 13.35 7.22 -13.48
C ARG A 211 12.46 7.02 -14.72
N VAL A 212 11.97 5.79 -14.93
CA VAL A 212 11.14 5.37 -16.09
C VAL A 212 9.62 5.36 -15.77
N GLY A 213 9.21 5.62 -14.52
CA GLY A 213 7.79 5.61 -14.12
C GLY A 213 7.15 7.01 -14.07
N ASN A 214 5.87 7.12 -14.45
CA ASN A 214 5.07 8.31 -14.14
C ASN A 214 4.90 8.44 -12.62
N TRP A 215 5.72 9.28 -12.00
CA TRP A 215 5.59 9.68 -10.60
C TRP A 215 4.40 10.61 -10.45
N ASN A 216 3.42 10.23 -9.62
CA ASN A 216 2.39 11.17 -9.22
C ASN A 216 2.93 12.12 -8.14
N THR A 217 2.26 13.25 -7.89
CA THR A 217 2.72 14.26 -6.92
C THR A 217 2.86 13.72 -5.49
N LYS A 218 2.02 12.77 -5.07
CA LYS A 218 2.12 12.13 -3.76
C LYS A 218 3.41 11.33 -3.65
N ASP A 219 3.69 10.50 -4.66
CA ASP A 219 4.91 9.70 -4.72
C ASP A 219 6.15 10.62 -4.73
N LYS A 220 6.12 11.73 -5.51
CA LYS A 220 7.22 12.72 -5.56
C LYS A 220 7.53 13.31 -4.19
N ILE A 221 6.53 13.86 -3.50
CA ILE A 221 6.73 14.52 -2.20
C ILE A 221 7.17 13.52 -1.12
N THR A 222 6.59 12.33 -1.12
CA THR A 222 6.93 11.30 -0.13
C THR A 222 8.41 10.91 -0.27
N VAL A 223 8.86 10.55 -1.47
CA VAL A 223 10.28 10.20 -1.68
C VAL A 223 11.20 11.41 -1.54
N ALA A 224 10.76 12.62 -1.92
CA ALA A 224 11.54 13.84 -1.70
C ALA A 224 11.81 14.11 -0.21
N ALA A 225 10.88 13.79 0.70
CA ALA A 225 11.11 13.88 2.14
C ALA A 225 12.19 12.89 2.63
N LEU A 226 12.29 11.72 1.99
CA LEU A 226 13.36 10.75 2.27
C LEU A 226 14.73 11.22 1.76
N VAL A 227 14.76 11.84 0.58
CA VAL A 227 15.99 12.37 -0.06
C VAL A 227 16.48 13.62 0.66
N ASN A 228 15.58 14.52 1.06
CA ASN A 228 15.88 15.78 1.72
C ASN A 228 15.47 15.73 3.19
N LYS A 229 16.18 14.92 4.00
CA LYS A 229 15.81 14.66 5.40
C LYS A 229 15.63 15.93 6.26
N GLU A 230 16.32 17.01 5.92
CA GLU A 230 16.25 18.29 6.65
C GLU A 230 15.11 19.23 6.18
N ASP A 231 14.37 18.89 5.12
CA ASP A 231 13.27 19.71 4.62
C ASP A 231 11.99 19.48 5.46
N GLU A 232 11.76 20.37 6.43
CA GLU A 232 10.64 20.29 7.35
C GLU A 232 9.27 20.31 6.64
N LEU A 233 9.14 21.06 5.54
CA LEU A 233 7.89 21.14 4.77
C LEU A 233 7.58 19.81 4.10
N LEU A 234 8.55 19.21 3.42
CA LEU A 234 8.36 17.91 2.76
C LEU A 234 8.07 16.81 3.80
N ASN A 235 8.78 16.83 4.92
CA ASN A 235 8.58 15.88 6.02
C ASN A 235 7.17 15.96 6.62
N VAL A 236 6.69 17.16 6.96
CA VAL A 236 5.34 17.31 7.53
C VAL A 236 4.28 16.96 6.49
N MET A 237 4.49 17.29 5.22
CA MET A 237 3.58 16.90 4.14
C MET A 237 3.53 15.38 3.97
N ALA A 238 4.69 14.69 3.93
CA ALA A 238 4.78 13.23 3.83
C ALA A 238 3.99 12.54 4.95
N LYS A 239 4.20 12.97 6.20
CA LYS A 239 3.46 12.46 7.37
C LYS A 239 1.95 12.64 7.23
N ARG A 240 1.47 13.84 6.87
CA ARG A 240 0.03 14.07 6.68
C ARG A 240 -0.56 13.29 5.50
N MET A 241 0.23 12.96 4.48
CA MET A 241 -0.24 12.12 3.38
C MET A 241 -0.45 10.66 3.78
N GLU A 242 0.23 10.17 4.84
CA GLU A 242 -0.07 8.87 5.46
C GLU A 242 -1.46 8.89 6.14
N GLU A 243 -1.84 10.02 6.74
CA GLU A 243 -3.16 10.24 7.37
C GLU A 243 -4.31 10.37 6.35
N GLY A 244 -4.01 10.40 5.04
CA GLY A 244 -5.00 10.44 3.97
C GLY A 244 -5.21 11.81 3.33
N PHE A 245 -4.43 12.82 3.69
CA PHE A 245 -4.48 14.13 3.02
C PHE A 245 -3.93 14.08 1.60
N ASN A 246 -4.50 14.90 0.71
CA ASN A 246 -3.98 15.03 -0.65
C ASN A 246 -2.83 16.08 -0.72
N PRO A 247 -1.85 15.91 -1.64
CA PRO A 247 -0.71 16.83 -1.78
C PRO A 247 -1.08 18.29 -2.02
N SER A 248 -2.09 18.53 -2.87
CA SER A 248 -2.51 19.87 -3.26
C SER A 248 -3.07 20.67 -2.08
N THR A 249 -3.87 20.01 -1.25
CA THR A 249 -4.47 20.56 -0.03
C THR A 249 -3.39 20.86 1.00
N LEU A 250 -2.43 19.95 1.20
CA LEU A 250 -1.32 20.21 2.11
C LEU A 250 -0.46 21.39 1.66
N GLY A 251 -0.23 21.55 0.36
CA GLY A 251 0.41 22.75 -0.18
C GLY A 251 -0.37 24.02 0.21
N LEU A 252 -1.70 24.02 0.05
CA LEU A 252 -2.53 25.15 0.43
C LEU A 252 -2.49 25.43 1.94
N ILE A 253 -2.49 24.39 2.79
CA ILE A 253 -2.47 24.51 4.25
C ILE A 253 -1.12 25.09 4.73
N TYR A 254 0.00 24.53 4.25
CA TYR A 254 1.33 24.86 4.76
C TYR A 254 2.03 25.99 4.01
N THR A 255 1.64 26.25 2.76
CA THR A 255 2.33 27.24 1.90
C THR A 255 1.41 28.29 1.27
N LYS A 256 0.09 28.24 1.53
CA LYS A 256 -0.96 29.03 0.84
C LYS A 256 -1.06 28.79 -0.68
N LYS A 257 -0.18 27.99 -1.27
CA LYS A 257 -0.12 27.68 -2.71
C LYS A 257 0.07 26.19 -2.92
N LYS A 258 -0.28 25.69 -4.11
CA LYS A 258 0.07 24.31 -4.47
C LYS A 258 1.52 24.25 -4.88
N LEU A 259 2.28 23.27 -4.40
CA LEU A 259 3.62 23.01 -4.93
C LEU A 259 3.52 22.71 -6.44
N SER A 260 4.43 23.30 -7.22
CA SER A 260 4.46 23.09 -8.67
C SER A 260 5.03 21.70 -9.00
N ASP A 261 4.68 21.17 -10.18
CA ASP A 261 5.26 19.91 -10.64
C ASP A 261 6.79 20.03 -10.79
N LYS A 262 7.28 21.19 -11.23
CA LYS A 262 8.71 21.51 -11.28
C LYS A 262 9.35 21.43 -9.89
N ALA A 263 8.77 22.09 -8.89
CA ALA A 263 9.29 22.10 -7.52
C ALA A 263 9.36 20.68 -6.95
N THR A 264 8.28 19.91 -7.05
CA THR A 264 8.26 18.52 -6.54
C THR A 264 9.21 17.59 -7.31
N SER A 265 9.49 17.85 -8.58
CA SER A 265 10.44 17.06 -9.37
C SER A 265 11.90 17.40 -9.06
N LEU A 266 12.21 18.65 -8.75
CA LEU A 266 13.54 19.07 -8.27
C LEU A 266 13.80 18.49 -6.88
N ALA A 267 12.84 18.68 -5.96
CA ALA A 267 12.91 18.12 -4.61
C ALA A 267 13.09 16.59 -4.63
N LEU A 268 12.37 15.87 -5.50
CA LEU A 268 12.54 14.42 -5.65
C LEU A 268 13.99 14.02 -5.95
N LYS A 269 14.74 14.83 -6.69
CA LYS A 269 16.14 14.57 -7.07
C LYS A 269 17.15 15.06 -6.03
N GLY A 270 16.70 15.67 -4.94
CA GLY A 270 17.57 16.35 -3.99
C GLY A 270 18.15 17.67 -4.53
N GLU A 271 17.56 18.21 -5.60
CA GLU A 271 17.97 19.50 -6.16
C GLU A 271 17.24 20.65 -5.43
N GLU A 272 17.89 21.82 -5.35
CA GLU A 272 17.28 23.03 -4.79
C GLU A 272 16.02 23.40 -5.58
N TYR A 273 14.93 23.69 -4.88
CA TYR A 273 13.65 24.05 -5.48
C TYR A 273 13.10 25.34 -4.89
N THR A 274 12.32 26.06 -5.70
CA THR A 274 11.64 27.28 -5.27
C THR A 274 10.13 27.07 -5.24
N LEU A 275 9.49 27.66 -4.24
CA LEU A 275 8.04 27.67 -4.14
C LEU A 275 7.41 28.66 -5.14
N PRO A 276 6.14 28.47 -5.54
CA PRO A 276 5.43 29.42 -6.37
C PRO A 276 5.41 30.83 -5.77
N GLN A 277 5.33 31.85 -6.62
CA GLN A 277 5.21 33.23 -6.17
C GLN A 277 4.03 33.42 -5.20
N GLY A 278 4.29 34.10 -4.08
CA GLY A 278 3.31 34.34 -3.02
C GLY A 278 3.00 33.11 -2.15
N ALA A 279 3.82 32.05 -2.24
CA ALA A 279 3.83 30.99 -1.24
C ALA A 279 4.51 31.48 0.04
N GLU A 280 3.99 31.06 1.19
CA GLU A 280 4.49 31.41 2.52
C GLU A 280 4.47 30.16 3.39
N ILE A 281 5.64 29.64 3.76
CA ILE A 281 5.74 28.45 4.61
C ILE A 281 5.34 28.82 6.03
N ASN A 282 4.28 28.19 6.54
CA ASN A 282 3.88 28.30 7.94
C ASN A 282 3.36 26.93 8.46
N ILE A 283 4.30 26.12 8.94
CA ILE A 283 4.04 24.75 9.41
C ILE A 283 3.21 24.75 10.69
N GLU A 284 3.50 25.64 11.64
CA GLU A 284 2.78 25.76 12.90
C GLU A 284 1.30 26.09 12.67
N ARG A 285 1.01 27.10 11.86
CA ARG A 285 -0.35 27.48 11.48
C ARG A 285 -1.09 26.34 10.78
N GLY A 286 -0.43 25.66 9.85
CA GLY A 286 -1.02 24.54 9.14
C GLY A 286 -1.38 23.38 10.08
N ASN A 287 -0.48 23.05 11.01
CA ASN A 287 -0.72 22.04 12.04
C ASN A 287 -1.87 22.45 12.98
N LYS A 288 -1.94 23.72 13.36
CA LYS A 288 -3.03 24.28 14.17
C LYS A 288 -4.38 24.14 13.45
N PHE A 289 -4.44 24.47 12.17
CA PHE A 289 -5.67 24.31 11.36
C PHE A 289 -6.15 22.87 11.32
N ILE A 290 -5.26 21.92 10.99
CA ILE A 290 -5.60 20.49 10.94
C ILE A 290 -6.09 20.00 12.31
N THR A 291 -5.37 20.35 13.38
CA THR A 291 -5.70 19.94 14.75
C THR A 291 -7.08 20.44 15.16
N PHE A 292 -7.38 21.73 14.94
CA PHE A 292 -8.69 22.29 15.28
C PHE A 292 -9.83 21.69 14.45
N CYS A 293 -9.60 21.41 13.17
CA CYS A 293 -10.58 20.69 12.34
C CYS A 293 -10.88 19.29 12.89
N GLN A 294 -9.85 18.54 13.27
CA GLN A 294 -9.99 17.20 13.84
C GLN A 294 -10.69 17.25 15.20
N MET A 295 -10.34 18.19 16.08
CA MET A 295 -11.01 18.43 17.36
C MET A 295 -12.49 18.80 17.18
N ALA A 296 -12.83 19.54 16.12
CA ALA A 296 -14.22 19.83 15.78
C ALA A 296 -15.00 18.60 15.28
N GLY A 297 -14.33 17.48 15.01
CA GLY A 297 -14.92 16.26 14.46
C GLY A 297 -15.06 16.27 12.94
N ILE A 298 -14.28 17.11 12.24
CA ILE A 298 -14.21 17.09 10.77
C ILE A 298 -13.26 15.96 10.37
N GLU A 299 -13.75 15.00 9.58
CA GLU A 299 -12.93 13.88 9.12
C GLU A 299 -11.90 14.32 8.08
N VAL A 300 -10.74 13.63 7.99
CA VAL A 300 -9.67 13.95 7.03
C VAL A 300 -10.17 14.03 5.58
N LYS A 301 -11.09 13.14 5.20
CA LYS A 301 -11.72 13.13 3.86
C LYS A 301 -12.50 14.40 3.53
N ASP A 302 -12.92 15.15 4.57
CA ASP A 302 -13.61 16.42 4.44
C ASP A 302 -12.62 17.59 4.53
N ILE A 303 -11.66 17.57 5.47
CA ILE A 303 -10.59 18.58 5.56
C ILE A 303 -9.80 18.66 4.24
N THR A 304 -9.58 17.52 3.58
CA THR A 304 -8.86 17.48 2.32
C THR A 304 -9.59 18.17 1.15
N LYS A 305 -10.86 18.56 1.33
CA LYS A 305 -11.61 19.31 0.32
C LYS A 305 -11.24 20.79 0.38
N ARG A 306 -10.99 21.35 -0.80
CA ARG A 306 -10.57 22.74 -1.00
C ARG A 306 -11.44 23.78 -0.27
N TYR A 307 -12.74 23.53 -0.18
CA TYR A 307 -13.72 24.45 0.41
C TYR A 307 -13.51 24.75 1.89
N PHE A 308 -12.98 23.80 2.69
CA PHE A 308 -12.72 24.03 4.11
C PHE A 308 -11.56 25.02 4.30
N ILE A 309 -10.52 24.92 3.46
CA ILE A 309 -9.38 25.83 3.48
C ILE A 309 -9.83 27.21 2.96
N GLU A 310 -10.46 27.26 1.79
CA GLU A 310 -10.93 28.54 1.22
C GLU A 310 -11.91 29.26 2.14
N GLY A 311 -12.79 28.52 2.81
CA GLY A 311 -13.72 29.11 3.78
C GLY A 311 -13.02 29.62 5.03
N PHE A 312 -12.01 28.91 5.55
CA PHE A 312 -11.19 29.40 6.66
C PHE A 312 -10.41 30.66 6.29
N GLU A 313 -9.70 30.65 5.15
CA GLU A 313 -8.94 31.80 4.65
C GLU A 313 -9.86 33.00 4.40
N GLY A 314 -11.04 32.77 3.81
CA GLY A 314 -12.02 33.82 3.56
C GLY A 314 -12.58 34.42 4.85
N TYR A 315 -12.84 33.59 5.87
CA TYR A 315 -13.30 34.08 7.17
C TYR A 315 -12.19 34.82 7.93
N SER A 316 -10.97 34.30 7.91
CA SER A 316 -9.77 34.95 8.46
C SER A 316 -9.55 36.32 7.83
N SER A 317 -9.57 36.40 6.50
CA SER A 317 -9.40 37.67 5.76
C SER A 317 -10.49 38.70 6.07
N ALA A 318 -11.72 38.25 6.33
CA ALA A 318 -12.84 39.13 6.66
C ALA A 318 -12.89 39.54 8.14
N THR A 319 -12.14 38.87 9.01
CA THR A 319 -12.17 39.11 10.46
C THR A 319 -10.75 39.27 11.00
N SER A 320 -10.14 38.17 11.41
CA SER A 320 -8.74 38.03 11.79
C SER A 320 -8.44 36.53 11.93
N GLU A 321 -7.17 36.15 11.92
CA GLU A 321 -6.78 34.76 12.05
C GLU A 321 -7.16 34.17 13.42
N GLU A 322 -7.00 34.94 14.50
CA GLU A 322 -7.35 34.53 15.86
C GLU A 322 -8.84 34.17 15.94
N LYS A 323 -9.71 35.08 15.49
CA LYS A 323 -11.16 34.85 15.40
C LYS A 323 -11.52 33.65 14.53
N ALA A 324 -10.79 33.40 13.44
CA ALA A 324 -11.03 32.23 12.61
C ALA A 324 -10.70 30.92 13.33
N PHE A 325 -9.60 30.87 14.07
CA PHE A 325 -9.25 29.71 14.90
C PHE A 325 -10.22 29.52 16.08
N GLU A 326 -10.65 30.60 16.74
CA GLU A 326 -11.67 30.55 17.78
C GLU A 326 -12.99 29.97 17.24
N ALA A 327 -13.45 30.46 16.09
CA ALA A 327 -14.64 29.95 15.41
C ALA A 327 -14.52 28.47 15.07
N LEU A 328 -13.37 28.06 14.54
CA LEU A 328 -13.07 26.68 14.18
C LEU A 328 -13.12 25.78 15.42
N GLY A 329 -12.57 26.22 16.55
CA GLY A 329 -12.60 25.48 17.81
C GLY A 329 -14.00 25.29 18.37
N LYS A 330 -14.89 26.28 18.18
CA LYS A 330 -16.29 26.23 18.61
C LYS A 330 -17.18 25.33 17.75
N LEU A 331 -16.75 24.96 16.53
CA LEU A 331 -17.52 24.06 15.67
C LEU A 331 -17.81 22.70 16.32
N GLY A 332 -16.92 22.23 17.20
CA GLY A 332 -17.08 20.97 17.92
C GLY A 332 -18.33 20.90 18.80
N SER A 333 -18.84 22.05 19.23
CA SER A 333 -20.00 22.21 20.11
C SER A 333 -21.33 22.36 19.37
N LEU A 334 -21.32 22.37 18.03
CA LEU A 334 -22.55 22.49 17.25
C LEU A 334 -23.37 21.19 17.31
N GLU A 335 -24.66 21.33 17.59
CA GLU A 335 -25.65 20.26 17.36
C GLU A 335 -25.65 19.85 15.87
N ASP A 336 -25.88 18.57 15.59
CA ASP A 336 -25.89 18.01 14.23
C ASP A 336 -24.64 18.30 13.39
N LYS A 337 -23.47 18.49 14.02
CA LYS A 337 -22.22 18.87 13.34
C LYS A 337 -21.86 17.96 12.17
N ALA A 338 -22.04 16.65 12.29
CA ALA A 338 -21.77 15.70 11.21
C ALA A 338 -22.61 15.98 9.95
N LYS A 339 -23.90 16.33 10.12
CA LYS A 339 -24.79 16.70 9.02
C LYS A 339 -24.37 18.06 8.43
N LYS A 340 -24.01 19.02 9.28
CA LYS A 340 -23.54 20.35 8.88
C LYS A 340 -22.24 20.28 8.06
N PHE A 341 -21.26 19.47 8.48
CA PHE A 341 -20.00 19.31 7.74
C PHE A 341 -20.20 18.62 6.39
N LYS A 342 -21.07 17.59 6.31
CA LYS A 342 -21.43 16.94 5.04
C LYS A 342 -22.12 17.88 4.05
N ALA A 343 -22.83 18.90 4.56
CA ALA A 343 -23.55 19.89 3.77
C ALA A 343 -22.65 21.00 3.19
N VAL A 344 -21.39 21.11 3.62
CA VAL A 344 -20.43 22.09 3.04
C VAL A 344 -20.07 21.68 1.62
N LYS A 345 -20.43 22.53 0.64
CA LYS A 345 -20.11 22.33 -0.79
C LYS A 345 -19.32 23.49 -1.40
N SER A 346 -19.10 24.56 -0.65
CA SER A 346 -18.35 25.74 -1.05
C SER A 346 -17.66 26.41 0.14
N GLY A 347 -16.68 27.28 -0.13
CA GLY A 347 -16.04 28.09 0.92
C GLY A 347 -17.04 28.98 1.66
N ASN A 348 -18.06 29.50 0.97
CA ASN A 348 -19.12 30.31 1.57
C ASN A 348 -19.98 29.54 2.58
N ASP A 349 -20.24 28.24 2.32
CA ASP A 349 -20.95 27.39 3.26
C ASP A 349 -20.14 27.24 4.56
N PHE A 350 -18.82 27.05 4.43
CA PHE A 350 -17.95 26.91 5.59
C PHE A 350 -17.79 28.23 6.36
N ILE A 351 -17.66 29.37 5.66
CA ILE A 351 -17.71 30.71 6.27
C ILE A 351 -19.01 30.89 7.07
N THR A 352 -20.14 30.44 6.54
CA THR A 352 -21.43 30.53 7.22
C THR A 352 -21.47 29.68 8.49
N LEU A 353 -20.85 28.49 8.47
CA LEU A 353 -20.70 27.67 9.67
C LEU A 353 -19.79 28.31 10.71
N LEU A 354 -18.64 28.85 10.31
CA LEU A 354 -17.73 29.57 11.20
C LEU A 354 -18.45 30.75 11.86
N LYS A 355 -19.17 31.58 11.07
CA LYS A 355 -19.99 32.68 11.60
C LYS A 355 -21.05 32.22 12.61
N LYS A 356 -21.66 31.04 12.41
CA LYS A 356 -22.66 30.48 13.34
C LYS A 356 -22.02 30.02 14.65
N ALA A 357 -20.82 29.47 14.61
CA ALA A 357 -20.10 29.03 15.81
C ALA A 357 -19.43 30.18 16.56
N SER A 358 -19.19 31.31 15.90
CA SER A 358 -18.65 32.53 16.52
C SER A 358 -19.69 33.34 17.31
N LYS A 359 -20.98 33.04 17.15
CA LYS A 359 -22.07 33.57 17.99
C LYS A 359 -22.12 32.78 19.28
#